data_AF-A0A847H0J0-F1
#
_entry.id   AF-A0A847H0J0-F1
#
_cell.length_a   1.000
_cell.length_b   1.000
_cell.length_c   1.000
_cell.angle_alpha   90.00
_cell.angle_beta   90.00
_cell.angle_gamma   90.00
#
_symmetry.space_group_name_H-M   'P 1'
#
loop_
_entity.id
_entity.type
_entity.pdbx_description
1 polymer ?
#
loop_
_entity_poly.entity_id
_entity_poly.type
_entity_poly.pdbx_seq_one_letter_code
_entity_poly.pdbx_strand_id
1 'polypeptide(L)'
;MSDITFAPWKTMAELQLKFVEARGVYQKNAAEAELRNAQAAYELARTKGELANVRAKEAFLKQVQLDLARMNRRRRQMEKRIDLIADMAKNAAMIRNGERLHSSLLGPLWQGYNYFTKFAPQSVLDEIMETAIDRRARTKTNFVVVRDKSTADQDVAADIENVLELIEWVRTNRYMPKKGKPAYRQITSAFGLIAAVAEPEIAKLQEALQEIDKGVHDAWKPIELLGLQWSSVSPPPGRPATT
;
A
#
# COMPACT_ATOMS: atom_id res chain seq x y z
N MET A 1 63.84 92.54 26.99
CA MET A 1 62.59 91.98 26.45
C MET A 1 62.96 90.64 25.82
N SER A 2 62.67 89.55 26.52
CA SER A 2 62.98 88.19 26.04
C SER A 2 61.99 87.83 24.94
N ASP A 3 62.47 87.64 23.72
CA ASP A 3 61.68 87.16 22.59
C ASP A 3 61.00 85.85 22.96
N ILE A 4 59.68 85.90 23.11
CA ILE A 4 58.85 84.71 23.30
C ILE A 4 58.86 83.98 21.96
N THR A 5 59.67 82.93 21.87
CA THR A 5 59.77 82.11 20.66
C THR A 5 58.47 81.33 20.44
N PHE A 6 57.68 81.76 19.46
CA PHE A 6 56.41 81.12 19.06
C PHE A 6 56.57 79.80 18.29
N ALA A 7 57.80 79.46 17.88
CA ALA A 7 58.10 78.27 17.08
C ALA A 7 57.67 76.94 17.74
N PRO A 8 57.94 76.68 19.04
CA PRO A 8 57.56 75.41 19.69
C PRO A 8 56.04 75.22 19.76
N TRP A 9 55.29 76.30 19.97
CA TRP A 9 53.81 76.28 20.02
C TRP A 9 53.19 76.00 18.66
N LYS A 10 53.76 76.55 17.60
CA LYS A 10 53.34 76.26 16.22
C LYS A 10 53.57 74.78 15.87
N THR A 11 54.74 74.22 16.19
CA THR A 11 55.03 72.80 15.95
C THR A 11 54.11 71.89 16.75
N MET A 12 53.79 72.26 17.99
CA MET A 12 52.85 71.50 18.83
C MET A 12 51.43 71.53 18.25
N ALA A 13 50.95 72.68 17.77
CA ALA A 13 49.64 72.79 17.13
C ALA A 13 49.57 71.98 15.82
N GLU A 14 50.61 71.99 15.00
CA GLU A 14 50.70 71.17 13.78
C GLU A 14 50.72 69.66 14.09
N LEU A 15 51.41 69.24 15.14
CA LEU A 15 51.41 67.86 15.61
C LEU A 15 50.04 67.44 16.15
N GLN A 16 49.37 68.32 16.90
CA GLN A 16 48.01 68.08 17.39
C GLN A 16 47.02 67.97 16.22
N LEU A 17 47.14 68.81 15.20
CA LEU A 17 46.30 68.75 14.00
C LEU A 17 46.52 67.42 13.25
N LYS A 18 47.78 67.06 13.00
CA LYS A 18 48.13 65.78 12.35
C LYS A 18 47.65 64.57 13.15
N PHE A 19 47.72 64.64 14.49
CA PHE A 19 47.22 63.59 15.36
C PHE A 19 45.69 63.44 15.26
N VAL A 20 44.95 64.56 15.27
CA VAL A 20 43.49 64.55 15.12
C VAL A 20 43.07 64.03 13.75
N GLU A 21 43.76 64.45 12.67
CA GLU A 21 43.52 63.94 11.32
C GLU A 21 43.82 62.44 11.21
N ALA A 22 44.97 61.99 11.70
CA ALA A 22 45.34 60.58 11.70
C ALA A 22 44.37 59.73 12.53
N ARG A 23 43.90 60.25 13.67
CA ARG A 23 42.88 59.61 14.50
C ARG A 23 41.53 59.53 13.78
N GLY A 24 41.13 60.59 13.06
CA GLY A 24 39.90 60.60 12.26
C GLY A 24 39.93 59.58 11.13
N VAL A 25 41.05 59.48 10.40
CA VAL A 25 41.27 58.47 9.36
C VAL A 25 41.24 57.06 9.96
N TYR A 26 41.90 56.86 11.10
CA TYR A 26 41.90 55.57 11.80
C TYR A 26 40.49 55.16 12.23
N GLN A 27 39.72 56.06 12.85
CA GLN A 27 38.35 55.79 13.28
C GLN A 27 37.42 55.49 12.10
N LYS A 28 37.56 56.24 11.00
CA LYS A 28 36.81 55.96 9.77
C LYS A 28 37.15 54.57 9.21
N ASN A 29 38.43 54.24 9.10
CA ASN A 29 38.87 52.93 8.60
C ASN A 29 38.43 51.78 9.51
N ALA A 30 38.44 51.98 10.84
CA ALA A 30 37.94 51.01 11.80
C ALA A 30 36.43 50.78 11.64
N ALA A 31 35.64 51.85 11.51
CA ALA A 31 34.20 51.75 11.29
C ALA A 31 33.85 51.09 9.94
N GLU A 32 34.60 51.38 8.87
CA GLU A 32 34.44 50.73 7.57
C GLU A 32 34.78 49.23 7.64
N ALA A 33 35.81 48.84 8.39
CA ALA A 33 36.16 47.45 8.60
C ALA A 33 35.10 46.69 9.41
N GLU A 34 34.56 47.29 10.48
CA GLU A 34 33.47 46.72 11.27
C GLU A 34 32.20 46.52 10.43
N LEU A 35 31.85 47.50 9.59
CA LEU A 35 30.68 47.40 8.71
C LEU A 35 30.84 46.28 7.67
N ARG A 36 32.02 46.14 7.06
CA ARG A 36 32.30 45.03 6.13
C ARG A 36 32.22 43.67 6.82
N ASN A 37 32.71 43.56 8.05
CA ASN A 37 32.62 42.31 8.83
C ASN A 37 31.16 41.96 9.16
N ALA A 38 30.34 42.96 9.52
CA ALA A 38 28.92 42.77 9.78
C ALA A 38 28.15 42.36 8.52
N GLN A 39 28.47 42.94 7.36
CA GLN A 39 27.89 42.56 6.07
C GLN A 39 28.26 41.12 5.69
N ALA A 40 29.53 40.74 5.81
CA ALA A 40 29.97 39.37 5.57
C ALA A 40 29.31 38.36 6.52
N ALA A 41 29.13 38.72 7.79
CA ALA A 41 28.42 37.90 8.77
C ALA A 41 26.94 37.73 8.41
N TYR A 42 26.27 38.79 7.95
CA TYR A 42 24.88 38.74 7.49
C TYR A 42 24.72 37.86 6.23
N GLU A 43 25.58 38.02 5.22
CA GLU A 43 25.56 37.19 4.01
C GLU A 43 25.82 35.71 4.32
N LEU A 44 26.74 35.43 5.24
CA LEU A 44 27.03 34.08 5.70
C LEU A 44 25.86 33.46 6.49
N ALA A 45 25.15 34.25 7.29
CA ALA A 45 23.94 33.80 7.97
C ALA A 45 22.79 33.54 6.97
N ARG A 46 22.62 34.41 5.98
CA ARG A 46 21.62 34.28 4.91
C ARG A 46 21.85 33.02 4.08
N THR A 47 23.06 32.80 3.58
CA THR A 47 23.41 31.62 2.78
C THR A 47 23.26 30.31 3.57
N LYS A 48 23.61 30.31 4.87
CA LYS A 48 23.35 29.17 5.76
C LYS A 48 21.84 28.91 5.94
N GLY A 49 21.03 29.95 6.10
CA GLY A 49 19.57 29.82 6.19
C GLY A 49 18.94 29.29 4.90
N GLU A 50 19.38 29.80 3.74
CA GLU A 50 18.96 29.32 2.42
C GLU A 50 19.34 27.85 2.21
N LEU A 51 20.58 27.45 2.56
CA LEU A 51 21.04 26.06 2.50
C LEU A 51 20.21 25.13 3.42
N ALA A 52 19.90 25.58 4.64
CA ALA A 52 19.08 24.82 5.58
C ALA A 52 17.66 24.60 5.03
N ASN A 53 17.06 25.62 4.42
CA ASN A 53 15.75 25.52 3.77
C ASN A 53 15.76 24.55 2.58
N VAL A 54 16.80 24.58 1.74
CA VAL A 54 16.96 23.63 0.62
C VAL A 54 17.06 22.20 1.16
N ARG A 55 17.91 21.95 2.16
CA ARG A 55 18.07 20.62 2.78
C ARG A 55 16.77 20.12 3.42
N ALA A 56 16.02 20.98 4.08
CA ALA A 56 14.71 20.63 4.66
C ALA A 56 13.70 20.25 3.57
N LYS A 57 13.65 21.00 2.45
CA LYS A 57 12.82 20.67 1.29
C LYS A 57 13.22 19.35 0.65
N GLU A 58 14.52 19.08 0.48
CA GLU A 58 15.02 17.81 -0.05
C GLU A 58 14.67 16.62 0.87
N ALA A 59 14.83 16.78 2.18
CA ALA A 59 14.48 15.75 3.16
C ALA A 59 12.97 15.46 3.12
N PHE A 60 12.14 16.50 3.04
CA PHE A 60 10.70 16.38 2.88
C PHE A 60 10.32 15.64 1.59
N LEU A 61 10.90 16.03 0.44
CA LEU A 61 10.67 15.37 -0.84
C LEU A 61 11.03 13.87 -0.79
N LYS A 62 12.19 13.54 -0.22
CA LYS A 62 12.61 12.14 -0.05
C LYS A 62 11.62 11.35 0.81
N GLN A 63 11.14 11.95 1.90
CA GLN A 63 10.16 11.31 2.78
C GLN A 63 8.84 11.04 2.03
N VAL A 64 8.32 12.03 1.30
CA VAL A 64 7.08 11.85 0.53
C VAL A 64 7.26 10.82 -0.59
N GLN A 65 8.41 10.79 -1.27
CA GLN A 65 8.72 9.76 -2.27
C GLN A 65 8.69 8.34 -1.67
N LEU A 66 9.27 8.17 -0.49
CA LEU A 66 9.25 6.88 0.21
C LEU A 66 7.83 6.47 0.59
N ASP A 67 7.03 7.40 1.09
CA ASP A 67 5.66 7.13 1.51
C ASP A 67 4.75 6.82 0.31
N LEU A 68 4.90 7.54 -0.81
CA LEU A 68 4.24 7.21 -2.08
C LEU A 68 4.64 5.84 -2.60
N ALA A 69 5.93 5.49 -2.55
CA ALA A 69 6.40 4.16 -2.95
C ALA A 69 5.78 3.05 -2.08
N ARG A 70 5.64 3.28 -0.78
CA ARG A 70 4.98 2.34 0.15
C ARG A 70 3.48 2.21 -0.15
N MET A 71 2.78 3.33 -0.38
CA MET A 71 1.37 3.34 -0.75
C MET A 71 1.13 2.57 -2.06
N ASN A 72 1.94 2.83 -3.10
CA ASN A 72 1.86 2.12 -4.38
C ASN A 72 2.13 0.62 -4.26
N ARG A 73 3.08 0.21 -3.39
CA ARG A 73 3.32 -1.22 -3.12
C ARG A 73 2.12 -1.86 -2.44
N ARG A 74 1.51 -1.21 -1.44
CA ARG A 74 0.30 -1.69 -0.77
C ARG A 74 -0.88 -1.81 -1.73
N ARG A 75 -1.08 -0.80 -2.58
CA ARG A 75 -2.09 -0.84 -3.66
C ARG A 75 -1.95 -2.10 -4.53
N ARG A 76 -0.76 -2.32 -5.10
CA ARG A 76 -0.50 -3.50 -5.95
C ARG A 76 -0.69 -4.84 -5.22
N GLN A 77 -0.37 -4.89 -3.92
CA GLN A 77 -0.59 -6.08 -3.11
C GLN A 77 -2.09 -6.35 -2.90
N MET A 78 -2.88 -5.31 -2.66
CA MET A 78 -4.34 -5.42 -2.51
C MET A 78 -5.01 -5.81 -3.83
N GLU A 79 -4.64 -5.19 -4.96
CA GLU A 79 -5.14 -5.55 -6.29
C GLU A 79 -4.90 -7.04 -6.59
N LYS A 80 -3.67 -7.52 -6.40
CA LYS A 80 -3.34 -8.95 -6.56
C LYS A 80 -4.15 -9.86 -5.65
N ARG A 81 -4.46 -9.42 -4.43
CA ARG A 81 -5.25 -10.20 -3.47
C ARG A 81 -6.72 -10.25 -3.89
N ILE A 82 -7.27 -9.16 -4.40
CA ILE A 82 -8.63 -9.13 -4.98
C ILE A 82 -8.72 -10.11 -6.15
N ASP A 83 -7.77 -10.05 -7.09
CA ASP A 83 -7.73 -10.95 -8.25
C ASP A 83 -7.68 -12.41 -7.81
N LEU A 84 -6.82 -12.73 -6.83
CA LEU A 84 -6.70 -14.08 -6.27
C LEU A 84 -8.03 -14.56 -5.67
N ILE A 85 -8.68 -13.76 -4.83
CA ILE A 85 -9.95 -14.13 -4.18
C ILE A 85 -11.04 -14.32 -5.24
N ALA A 86 -11.12 -13.42 -6.23
CA ALA A 86 -12.08 -13.49 -7.32
C ALA A 86 -11.89 -14.77 -8.16
N ASP A 87 -10.64 -15.14 -8.47
CA ASP A 87 -10.34 -16.34 -9.23
C ASP A 87 -10.60 -17.62 -8.43
N MET A 88 -10.29 -17.64 -7.13
CA MET A 88 -10.69 -18.76 -6.27
C MET A 88 -12.21 -18.90 -6.18
N ALA A 89 -12.96 -17.79 -6.15
CA ALA A 89 -14.42 -17.82 -6.12
C ALA A 89 -15.00 -18.37 -7.42
N LYS A 90 -14.45 -17.95 -8.58
CA LYS A 90 -14.81 -18.53 -9.89
C LYS A 90 -14.53 -20.02 -9.94
N ASN A 91 -13.37 -20.44 -9.44
CA ASN A 91 -12.98 -21.85 -9.38
C ASN A 91 -13.95 -22.66 -8.52
N ALA A 92 -14.30 -22.18 -7.32
CA ALA A 92 -15.30 -22.83 -6.46
C ALA A 92 -16.68 -22.90 -7.15
N ALA A 93 -17.08 -21.85 -7.87
CA ALA A 93 -18.35 -21.82 -8.60
C ALA A 93 -18.46 -22.85 -9.74
N MET A 94 -17.33 -23.41 -10.22
CA MET A 94 -17.34 -24.47 -11.24
C MET A 94 -18.11 -25.73 -10.80
N ILE A 95 -18.31 -25.93 -9.50
CA ILE A 95 -19.13 -27.04 -8.95
C ILE A 95 -20.55 -27.05 -9.54
N ARG A 96 -21.07 -25.89 -9.96
CA ARG A 96 -22.38 -25.76 -10.61
C ARG A 96 -22.48 -26.57 -11.91
N ASN A 97 -21.36 -26.87 -12.56
CA ASN A 97 -21.32 -27.72 -13.75
C ASN A 97 -21.56 -29.21 -13.40
N GLY A 98 -21.35 -29.61 -12.14
CA GLY A 98 -21.59 -30.97 -11.64
C GLY A 98 -20.87 -32.03 -12.48
N GLU A 99 -21.60 -33.07 -12.88
CA GLU A 99 -21.12 -34.17 -13.73
C GLU A 99 -20.50 -33.75 -15.07
N ARG A 100 -20.83 -32.56 -15.59
CA ARG A 100 -20.30 -32.07 -16.88
C ARG A 100 -18.93 -31.42 -16.75
N LEU A 101 -18.38 -31.33 -15.54
CA LEU A 101 -17.09 -30.71 -15.31
C LEU A 101 -15.97 -31.59 -15.88
N HIS A 102 -15.18 -31.01 -16.77
CA HIS A 102 -14.05 -31.73 -17.38
C HIS A 102 -12.95 -32.03 -16.33
N SER A 103 -12.26 -33.16 -16.49
CA SER A 103 -11.26 -33.65 -15.53
C SER A 103 -10.11 -32.66 -15.28
N SER A 104 -9.74 -31.85 -16.28
CA SER A 104 -8.73 -30.79 -16.17
C SER A 104 -9.15 -29.64 -15.24
N LEU A 105 -10.46 -29.41 -15.05
CA LEU A 105 -11.00 -28.33 -14.23
C LEU A 105 -11.25 -28.74 -12.78
N LEU A 106 -11.08 -30.03 -12.44
CA LEU A 106 -11.18 -30.50 -11.05
C LEU A 106 -10.10 -29.89 -10.15
N GLY A 107 -8.87 -29.77 -10.65
CA GLY A 107 -7.76 -29.18 -9.89
C GLY A 107 -8.09 -27.76 -9.43
N PRO A 108 -8.42 -26.84 -10.35
CA PRO A 108 -8.87 -25.49 -10.01
C PRO A 108 -10.06 -25.47 -9.05
N LEU A 109 -11.10 -26.28 -9.29
CA LEU A 109 -12.26 -26.38 -8.40
C LEU A 109 -11.86 -26.67 -6.95
N TRP A 110 -11.06 -27.72 -6.75
CA TRP A 110 -10.64 -28.13 -5.40
C TRP A 110 -9.66 -27.14 -4.78
N GLN A 111 -8.87 -26.43 -5.59
CA GLN A 111 -8.03 -25.33 -5.11
C GLN A 111 -8.90 -24.19 -4.54
N GLY A 112 -9.95 -23.79 -5.26
CA GLY A 112 -10.89 -22.78 -4.79
C GLY A 112 -11.58 -23.20 -3.48
N TYR A 113 -12.08 -24.43 -3.42
CA TYR A 113 -12.66 -24.99 -2.20
C TYR A 113 -11.68 -24.96 -1.02
N ASN A 114 -10.46 -25.49 -1.21
CA ASN A 114 -9.44 -25.54 -0.16
C ASN A 114 -8.97 -24.16 0.30
N TYR A 115 -8.99 -23.17 -0.59
CA TYR A 115 -8.68 -21.79 -0.24
C TYR A 115 -9.72 -21.26 0.74
N PHE A 116 -11.00 -21.36 0.38
CA PHE A 116 -12.05 -20.81 1.22
C PHE A 116 -12.36 -21.62 2.47
N THR A 117 -12.13 -22.93 2.52
CA THR A 117 -12.27 -23.67 3.80
C THR A 117 -11.24 -23.22 4.84
N LYS A 118 -10.08 -22.72 4.42
CA LYS A 118 -9.06 -22.14 5.30
C LYS A 118 -9.26 -20.66 5.57
N PHE A 119 -9.92 -19.97 4.66
CA PHE A 119 -10.08 -18.52 4.68
C PHE A 119 -11.42 -18.07 5.28
N ALA A 120 -12.45 -18.91 5.20
CA ALA A 120 -13.79 -18.60 5.68
C ALA A 120 -13.80 -18.41 7.21
N PRO A 121 -14.61 -17.48 7.73
CA PRO A 121 -14.90 -17.39 9.15
C PRO A 121 -15.47 -18.71 9.66
N GLN A 122 -15.10 -19.08 10.89
CA GLN A 122 -15.57 -20.32 11.52
C GLN A 122 -17.11 -20.41 11.53
N SER A 123 -17.82 -19.30 11.73
CA SER A 123 -19.28 -19.26 11.71
C SER A 123 -19.91 -19.76 10.41
N VAL A 124 -19.27 -19.51 9.26
CA VAL A 124 -19.77 -20.01 7.96
C VAL A 124 -19.52 -21.52 7.83
N LEU A 125 -18.40 -22.01 8.37
CA LEU A 125 -18.11 -23.44 8.39
C LEU A 125 -19.07 -24.18 9.32
N ASP A 126 -19.37 -23.59 10.48
CA ASP A 126 -20.32 -24.13 11.46
C ASP A 126 -21.73 -24.27 10.85
N GLU A 127 -22.21 -23.27 10.12
CA GLU A 127 -23.50 -23.32 9.40
C GLU A 127 -23.56 -24.51 8.41
N ILE A 128 -22.46 -24.79 7.71
CA ILE A 128 -22.40 -25.92 6.77
C ILE A 128 -22.29 -27.25 7.51
N MET A 129 -21.58 -27.29 8.65
CA MET A 129 -21.49 -28.48 9.50
C MET A 129 -22.84 -28.84 10.14
N GLU A 130 -23.64 -27.84 10.52
CA GLU A 130 -25.00 -28.04 11.04
C GLU A 130 -25.98 -28.55 9.96
N THR A 131 -25.63 -28.39 8.68
CA THR A 131 -26.45 -28.88 7.59
C THR A 131 -26.36 -30.41 7.50
N ALA A 132 -27.41 -31.08 7.97
CA ALA A 132 -27.54 -32.54 7.87
C ALA A 132 -27.66 -33.01 6.42
N ILE A 133 -27.03 -34.15 6.12
CA ILE A 133 -27.11 -34.78 4.79
C ILE A 133 -28.50 -35.41 4.60
N ASP A 134 -29.15 -35.13 3.47
CA ASP A 134 -30.39 -35.79 3.10
C ASP A 134 -30.12 -37.29 2.90
N ARG A 135 -30.91 -38.17 3.51
CA ARG A 135 -30.80 -39.63 3.33
C ARG A 135 -30.77 -40.01 1.85
N ARG A 136 -31.54 -39.29 1.02
CA ARG A 136 -31.58 -39.53 -0.43
C ARG A 136 -30.29 -39.13 -1.13
N ALA A 137 -29.52 -38.17 -0.60
CA ALA A 137 -28.25 -37.73 -1.17
C ALA A 137 -27.14 -38.78 -1.02
N ARG A 138 -27.25 -39.70 -0.05
CA ARG A 138 -26.23 -40.73 0.24
C ARG A 138 -26.11 -41.83 -0.82
N THR A 139 -27.11 -42.00 -1.68
CA THR A 139 -27.08 -43.09 -2.66
C THR A 139 -26.11 -42.81 -3.81
N LYS A 140 -25.39 -43.84 -4.27
CA LYS A 140 -24.47 -43.81 -5.42
C LYS A 140 -25.10 -43.27 -6.69
N THR A 141 -26.43 -43.42 -6.84
CA THR A 141 -27.16 -42.93 -8.01
C THR A 141 -27.06 -41.41 -8.21
N ASN A 142 -26.74 -40.66 -7.13
CA ASN A 142 -26.54 -39.22 -7.17
C ASN A 142 -25.17 -38.78 -7.67
N PHE A 143 -24.23 -39.71 -7.86
CA PHE A 143 -22.84 -39.40 -8.19
C PHE A 143 -22.42 -40.04 -9.52
N VAL A 144 -21.41 -39.44 -10.14
CA VAL A 144 -20.68 -39.95 -11.29
C VAL A 144 -19.21 -40.03 -10.92
N VAL A 145 -18.57 -41.13 -11.26
CA VAL A 145 -17.13 -41.30 -11.10
C VAL A 145 -16.40 -40.53 -12.19
N VAL A 146 -15.41 -39.71 -11.80
CA VAL A 146 -14.72 -38.84 -12.75
C VAL A 146 -13.39 -39.42 -13.24
N ARG A 147 -12.72 -40.29 -12.48
CA ARG A 147 -11.35 -40.70 -12.84
C ARG A 147 -10.95 -42.18 -12.71
N ASP A 148 -11.74 -43.07 -12.08
CA ASP A 148 -11.45 -44.53 -12.08
C ASP A 148 -12.68 -45.37 -11.71
N LYS A 149 -13.08 -46.31 -12.58
CA LYS A 149 -14.31 -47.11 -12.39
C LYS A 149 -14.23 -48.22 -11.32
N SER A 150 -13.05 -48.51 -10.75
CA SER A 150 -12.90 -49.69 -9.87
C SER A 150 -13.56 -49.54 -8.50
N THR A 151 -13.78 -48.31 -8.02
CA THR A 151 -14.46 -47.99 -6.75
C THR A 151 -15.91 -47.51 -6.94
N ALA A 152 -16.44 -47.59 -8.16
CA ALA A 152 -17.61 -46.83 -8.63
C ALA A 152 -18.98 -47.17 -8.03
N ASP A 153 -19.04 -47.98 -6.98
CA ASP A 153 -20.30 -48.61 -6.57
C ASP A 153 -20.57 -48.58 -5.06
N GLN A 154 -19.90 -47.69 -4.34
CA GLN A 154 -20.12 -47.50 -2.90
C GLN A 154 -21.10 -46.34 -2.66
N ASP A 155 -22.11 -46.60 -1.83
CA ASP A 155 -22.92 -45.55 -1.24
C ASP A 155 -22.09 -44.75 -0.22
N VAL A 156 -22.52 -43.51 0.04
CA VAL A 156 -21.93 -42.67 1.08
C VAL A 156 -22.15 -43.36 2.43
N ALA A 157 -21.07 -43.56 3.17
CA ALA A 157 -21.10 -44.28 4.43
C ALA A 157 -21.96 -43.55 5.49
N ALA A 158 -22.47 -44.32 6.46
CA ALA A 158 -23.44 -43.84 7.45
C ALA A 158 -22.81 -42.87 8.47
N ASP A 159 -21.50 -43.01 8.69
CA ASP A 159 -20.63 -42.22 9.58
C ASP A 159 -20.37 -40.78 9.10
N ILE A 160 -20.66 -40.47 7.83
CA ILE A 160 -20.59 -39.11 7.32
C ILE A 160 -21.84 -38.36 7.80
N GLU A 161 -21.68 -37.36 8.66
CA GLU A 161 -22.79 -36.70 9.36
C GLU A 161 -23.23 -35.40 8.67
N ASN A 162 -22.27 -34.65 8.11
CA ASN A 162 -22.50 -33.29 7.60
C ASN A 162 -22.04 -33.07 6.15
N VAL A 163 -22.48 -31.96 5.54
CA VAL A 163 -22.20 -31.66 4.13
C VAL A 163 -20.71 -31.42 3.86
N LEU A 164 -19.92 -30.91 4.81
CA LEU A 164 -18.46 -30.76 4.61
C LEU A 164 -17.77 -32.12 4.47
N GLU A 165 -18.10 -33.07 5.34
CA GLU A 165 -17.60 -34.45 5.25
C GLU A 165 -18.04 -35.13 3.96
N LEU A 166 -19.26 -34.86 3.49
CA LEU A 166 -19.73 -35.34 2.20
C LEU A 166 -18.87 -34.78 1.05
N ILE A 167 -18.52 -33.50 1.08
CA ILE A 167 -17.64 -32.88 0.08
C ILE A 167 -16.24 -33.52 0.12
N GLU A 168 -15.71 -33.77 1.31
CA GLU A 168 -14.42 -34.45 1.50
C GLU A 168 -14.42 -35.89 1.00
N TRP A 169 -15.50 -36.63 1.24
CA TRP A 169 -15.70 -37.97 0.69
C TRP A 169 -15.76 -37.94 -0.84
N VAL A 170 -16.51 -36.99 -1.42
CA VAL A 170 -16.61 -36.81 -2.88
C VAL A 170 -15.24 -36.51 -3.49
N ARG A 171 -14.46 -35.64 -2.85
CA ARG A 171 -13.09 -35.29 -3.28
C ARG A 171 -12.15 -36.48 -3.22
N THR A 172 -12.15 -37.21 -2.10
CA THR A 172 -11.26 -38.35 -1.85
C THR A 172 -11.55 -39.52 -2.80
N ASN A 173 -12.83 -39.83 -2.99
CA ASN A 173 -13.28 -40.93 -3.84
C ASN A 173 -13.47 -40.53 -5.31
N ARG A 174 -13.15 -39.28 -5.68
CA ARG A 174 -13.19 -38.75 -7.06
C ARG A 174 -14.55 -38.86 -7.72
N TYR A 175 -15.59 -38.61 -6.95
CA TYR A 175 -16.96 -38.47 -7.45
C TYR A 175 -17.27 -37.03 -7.87
N MET A 176 -18.31 -36.87 -8.67
CA MET A 176 -18.98 -35.60 -8.90
C MET A 176 -20.50 -35.77 -8.77
N PRO A 177 -21.21 -34.80 -8.20
CA PRO A 177 -22.65 -34.90 -8.05
C PRO A 177 -23.36 -34.66 -9.39
N LYS A 178 -24.36 -35.51 -9.68
CA LYS A 178 -25.23 -35.39 -10.86
C LYS A 178 -26.15 -34.19 -10.73
N LYS A 179 -26.21 -33.38 -11.78
CA LYS A 179 -27.03 -32.17 -11.78
C LYS A 179 -28.51 -32.51 -11.53
N GLY A 180 -29.16 -31.75 -10.64
CA GLY A 180 -30.56 -31.92 -10.29
C GLY A 180 -30.86 -32.97 -9.21
N LYS A 181 -29.86 -33.75 -8.77
CA LYS A 181 -30.01 -34.70 -7.66
C LYS A 181 -29.86 -34.03 -6.28
N PRO A 182 -30.35 -34.66 -5.19
CA PRO A 182 -30.24 -34.12 -3.84
C PRO A 182 -28.80 -33.77 -3.43
N ALA A 183 -27.83 -34.67 -3.70
CA ALA A 183 -26.42 -34.43 -3.38
C ALA A 183 -25.85 -33.19 -4.09
N TYR A 184 -26.23 -32.97 -5.36
CA TYR A 184 -25.83 -31.77 -6.10
C TYR A 184 -26.34 -30.50 -5.42
N ARG A 185 -27.61 -30.48 -4.98
CA ARG A 185 -28.18 -29.30 -4.32
C ARG A 185 -27.46 -28.99 -3.00
N GLN A 186 -27.20 -30.00 -2.18
CA GLN A 186 -26.51 -29.80 -0.90
C GLN A 186 -25.07 -29.34 -1.09
N ILE A 187 -24.30 -30.00 -1.96
CA ILE A 187 -22.90 -29.65 -2.24
C ILE A 187 -22.81 -28.26 -2.88
N THR A 188 -23.65 -27.95 -3.88
CA THR A 188 -23.62 -26.62 -4.52
C THR A 188 -24.07 -25.50 -3.58
N SER A 189 -24.99 -25.78 -2.65
CA SER A 189 -25.38 -24.82 -1.60
C SER A 189 -24.22 -24.52 -0.66
N ALA A 190 -23.54 -25.57 -0.17
CA ALA A 190 -22.35 -25.40 0.69
C ALA A 190 -21.23 -24.63 -0.01
N PHE A 191 -20.92 -24.97 -1.26
CA PHE A 191 -19.97 -24.19 -2.07
C PHE A 191 -20.43 -22.74 -2.29
N GLY A 192 -21.74 -22.50 -2.38
CA GLY A 192 -22.31 -21.16 -2.46
C GLY A 192 -22.07 -20.35 -1.19
N LEU A 193 -22.33 -20.92 -0.02
CA LEU A 193 -22.06 -20.30 1.28
C LEU A 193 -20.57 -19.97 1.45
N ILE A 194 -19.70 -20.91 1.10
CA ILE A 194 -18.24 -20.74 1.15
C ILE A 194 -17.79 -19.63 0.18
N ALA A 195 -18.28 -19.63 -1.06
CA ALA A 195 -17.91 -18.62 -2.05
C ALA A 195 -18.49 -17.23 -1.74
N ALA A 196 -19.62 -17.15 -1.01
CA ALA A 196 -20.21 -15.88 -0.59
C ALA A 196 -19.30 -15.08 0.36
N VAL A 197 -18.32 -15.72 1.01
CA VAL A 197 -17.27 -15.04 1.80
C VAL A 197 -16.39 -14.12 0.92
N ALA A 198 -16.28 -14.40 -0.38
CA ALA A 198 -15.44 -13.62 -1.28
C ALA A 198 -15.94 -12.18 -1.45
N GLU A 199 -17.25 -11.97 -1.58
CA GLU A 199 -17.85 -10.66 -1.84
C GLU A 199 -17.54 -9.62 -0.75
N PRO A 200 -17.80 -9.87 0.54
CA PRO A 200 -17.52 -8.89 1.59
C PRO A 200 -16.01 -8.65 1.77
N GLU A 201 -15.16 -9.64 1.53
CA GLU A 201 -13.71 -9.46 1.61
C GLU A 201 -13.18 -8.61 0.44
N ILE A 202 -13.66 -8.86 -0.79
CA ILE A 202 -13.32 -8.04 -1.95
C ILE A 202 -13.80 -6.60 -1.72
N ALA A 203 -15.01 -6.39 -1.20
CA ALA A 203 -15.53 -5.07 -0.90
C ALA A 203 -14.64 -4.31 0.10
N LYS A 204 -14.23 -4.94 1.21
CA LYS A 204 -13.30 -4.35 2.18
C LYS A 204 -11.97 -3.95 1.56
N LEU A 205 -11.41 -4.80 0.68
CA LEU A 205 -10.16 -4.49 -0.01
C LEU A 205 -10.32 -3.35 -1.02
N GLN A 206 -11.47 -3.25 -1.68
CA GLN A 206 -11.79 -2.14 -2.58
C GLN A 206 -11.96 -0.82 -1.83
N GLU A 207 -12.61 -0.83 -0.66
CA GLU A 207 -12.70 0.34 0.23
C GLU A 207 -11.31 0.80 0.67
N ALA A 208 -10.46 -0.13 1.11
CA ALA A 208 -9.08 0.18 1.48
C ALA A 208 -8.25 0.74 0.30
N LEU A 209 -8.48 0.26 -0.92
CA LEU A 209 -7.86 0.83 -2.12
C LEU A 209 -8.31 2.27 -2.37
N GLN A 210 -9.60 2.58 -2.19
CA GLN A 210 -10.10 3.96 -2.30
C GLN A 210 -9.50 4.88 -1.23
N GLU A 211 -9.28 4.40 -0.01
CA GLU A 211 -8.59 5.15 1.03
C GLU A 211 -7.12 5.41 0.67
N ILE A 212 -6.42 4.43 0.10
CA ILE A 212 -5.05 4.62 -0.40
C ILE A 212 -5.04 5.66 -1.51
N ASP A 213 -5.99 5.63 -2.44
CA ASP A 213 -6.07 6.59 -3.54
C ASP A 213 -6.32 8.01 -3.02
N LYS A 214 -7.22 8.18 -2.05
CA LYS A 214 -7.42 9.47 -1.35
C LYS A 214 -6.16 9.94 -0.63
N GLY A 215 -5.50 9.04 0.12
CA GLY A 215 -4.27 9.35 0.84
C GLY A 215 -3.10 9.71 -0.09
N VAL A 216 -3.02 9.07 -1.27
CA VAL A 216 -2.09 9.46 -2.33
C VAL A 216 -2.42 10.87 -2.82
N HIS A 217 -3.68 11.17 -3.14
CA HIS A 217 -4.05 12.54 -3.55
C HIS A 217 -3.72 13.61 -2.49
N ASP A 218 -3.91 13.31 -1.21
CA ASP A 218 -3.59 14.24 -0.13
C ASP A 218 -2.07 14.40 0.09
N ALA A 219 -1.28 13.34 -0.09
CA ALA A 219 0.19 13.43 -0.06
C ALA A 219 0.75 14.25 -1.25
N TRP A 220 0.00 14.36 -2.35
CA TRP A 220 0.38 15.12 -3.55
C TRP A 220 0.18 16.63 -3.39
N LYS A 221 -0.86 17.08 -2.69
CA LYS A 221 -1.22 18.51 -2.56
C LYS A 221 -0.09 19.38 -1.97
N PRO A 222 0.62 18.99 -0.89
CA PRO A 222 1.69 19.82 -0.34
C PRO A 222 2.85 20.05 -1.31
N ILE A 223 3.18 19.08 -2.15
CA ILE A 223 4.30 19.23 -3.10
C ILE A 223 3.91 20.18 -4.24
N GLU A 224 2.67 20.10 -4.74
CA GLU A 224 2.13 21.07 -5.69
C GLU A 224 2.12 22.50 -5.10
N LEU A 225 1.65 22.66 -3.86
CA LEU A 225 1.62 23.95 -3.15
C LEU A 225 3.02 24.54 -2.90
N LEU A 226 4.04 23.70 -2.75
CA LEU A 226 5.43 24.13 -2.53
C LEU A 226 6.19 24.47 -3.83
N GLY A 227 5.57 24.30 -5.00
CA GLY A 227 6.17 24.64 -6.30
C GLY A 227 7.45 23.85 -6.63
N LEU A 228 7.61 22.65 -6.05
CA LEU A 228 8.80 21.83 -6.23
C LEU A 228 8.73 21.12 -7.60
N GLN A 229 9.79 21.24 -8.42
CA GLN A 229 9.84 20.59 -9.73
C GLN A 229 9.99 19.06 -9.58
N TRP A 230 9.13 18.34 -10.31
CA TRP A 230 8.81 16.92 -10.13
C TRP A 230 9.60 15.95 -11.02
N SER A 231 10.71 16.36 -11.62
CA SER A 231 11.50 15.51 -12.54
C SER A 231 11.98 14.17 -11.95
N SER A 232 11.70 13.88 -10.68
CA SER A 232 12.05 12.66 -9.95
C SER A 232 10.87 11.82 -9.43
N VAL A 233 9.59 12.14 -9.71
CA VAL A 233 8.43 11.38 -9.17
C VAL A 233 7.44 11.00 -10.27
N SER A 234 7.09 9.70 -10.33
CA SER A 234 6.09 9.21 -11.27
C SER A 234 4.68 9.70 -10.91
N PRO A 235 3.87 10.18 -11.87
CA PRO A 235 2.49 10.59 -11.64
C PRO A 235 1.60 9.44 -11.17
N PRO A 236 0.50 9.73 -10.44
CA PRO A 236 -0.48 8.70 -10.11
C PRO A 236 -1.09 8.16 -11.41
N PRO A 237 -1.59 6.91 -11.40
CA PRO A 237 -2.30 6.36 -12.56
C PRO A 237 -3.48 7.28 -12.92
N GLY A 238 -3.51 7.78 -14.16
CA GLY A 238 -4.60 8.62 -14.68
C GLY A 238 -4.26 10.09 -14.97
N ARG A 239 -3.05 10.59 -14.67
CA ARG A 239 -2.60 11.93 -15.12
C ARG A 239 -1.60 11.82 -16.28
N PRO A 240 -1.75 12.58 -17.37
CA PRO A 240 -0.71 12.70 -18.38
C PRO A 240 0.53 13.34 -17.75
N ALA A 241 1.72 12.82 -18.07
CA ALA A 241 2.97 13.44 -17.69
C ALA A 241 3.02 14.84 -18.31
N THR A 242 2.96 15.87 -17.49
CA THR A 242 3.14 17.25 -17.95
C THR A 242 4.60 17.44 -18.33
N THR A 243 4.82 17.66 -19.63
CA THR A 243 6.05 18.15 -20.27
C THR A 243 6.53 19.45 -19.66
#